data_AF-A0A960V118-F1
#
_entry.id   AF-A0A960V118-F1
#
_cell.length_a   1.000
_cell.length_b   1.000
_cell.length_c   1.000
_cell.angle_alpha   90.00
_cell.angle_beta   90.00
_cell.angle_gamma   90.00
#
_symmetry.space_group_name_H-M   'P 1'
#
loop_
_entity.id
_entity.type
_entity.pdbx_description
1 polymer ?
#
loop_
_entity_poly.entity_id
_entity_poly.type
_entity_poly.pdbx_seq_one_letter_code
_entity_poly.pdbx_strand_id
1 'polypeptide(L)'
;MRGLIVSFIALCLLGQACTAVDQDLHIHFGDTSLYTRPRKLPDDLPQNFLYKKEPVLMAGNYGSGRYGFNRQGIMIQQSQDSIDDILQYYQKLFAREDWQIIQSVQNSTVHMLMAESPSRRLVTVVLRGEAPVQIKIYNKPGNLF
;
A
#
# COMPACT_ATOMS: atom_id res chain seq x y z
N MET A 1 -65.78 14.41 17.99
CA MET A 1 -64.60 13.59 17.65
C MET A 1 -64.29 13.77 16.17
N ARG A 2 -63.37 14.67 15.84
CA ARG A 2 -62.83 14.90 14.49
C ARG A 2 -61.35 15.22 14.69
N GLY A 3 -60.45 14.31 14.31
CA GLY A 3 -59.01 14.57 14.19
C GLY A 3 -58.63 14.32 12.73
N LEU A 4 -58.26 15.38 11.98
CA LEU A 4 -56.87 15.74 11.64
C LEU A 4 -56.15 14.57 10.95
N ILE A 5 -56.18 14.46 9.62
CA ILE A 5 -55.28 15.17 8.67
C ILE A 5 -53.86 15.25 9.23
N VAL A 6 -52.96 14.40 8.71
CA VAL A 6 -51.81 14.75 7.86
C VAL A 6 -51.04 13.43 7.67
N SER A 7 -51.20 12.81 6.50
CA SER A 7 -50.27 11.77 6.03
C SER A 7 -48.89 12.39 5.92
N PHE A 8 -48.07 12.20 6.94
CA PHE A 8 -46.68 12.63 6.99
C PHE A 8 -45.86 11.78 6.00
N ILE A 9 -45.77 12.31 4.80
CA ILE A 9 -44.65 12.18 3.86
C ILE A 9 -43.35 12.38 4.66
N ALA A 10 -42.78 11.32 5.22
CA ALA A 10 -41.49 11.41 5.92
C ALA A 10 -40.79 10.05 6.09
N LEU A 11 -41.12 9.04 5.29
CA LEU A 11 -40.44 7.74 5.32
C LEU A 11 -39.54 7.50 4.11
N CYS A 12 -38.94 8.56 3.56
CA CYS A 12 -37.96 8.46 2.48
C CYS A 12 -36.59 9.11 2.81
N LEU A 13 -36.37 9.57 4.06
CA LEU A 13 -35.16 10.32 4.43
C LEU A 13 -34.15 9.56 5.30
N LEU A 14 -34.31 8.25 5.50
CA LEU A 14 -33.28 7.41 6.13
C LEU A 14 -32.35 6.72 5.11
N GLY A 15 -32.49 7.06 3.83
CA GLY A 15 -31.45 6.88 2.83
C GLY A 15 -30.34 7.93 3.00
N GLN A 16 -29.86 8.16 4.23
CA GLN A 16 -28.50 8.62 4.40
C GLN A 16 -27.60 7.46 4.00
N ALA A 17 -27.49 7.28 2.68
CA ALA A 17 -26.28 6.77 2.09
C ALA A 17 -25.16 7.61 2.72
N CYS A 18 -24.50 7.03 3.72
CA CYS A 18 -23.09 7.24 3.93
C CYS A 18 -22.45 6.91 2.59
N THR A 19 -22.44 7.89 1.69
CA THR A 19 -21.40 7.98 0.68
C THR A 19 -20.14 8.22 1.50
N ALA A 20 -19.60 7.15 2.09
CA ALA A 20 -18.20 7.07 2.41
C ALA A 20 -17.54 7.34 1.07
N VAL A 21 -17.14 8.59 0.93
CA VAL A 21 -16.53 9.11 -0.27
C VAL A 21 -15.23 8.31 -0.39
N ASP A 22 -15.28 7.24 -1.18
CA ASP A 22 -14.16 6.41 -1.58
C ASP A 22 -13.33 7.21 -2.60
N GLN A 23 -12.87 8.38 -2.15
CA GLN A 23 -12.01 9.27 -2.88
C GLN A 23 -10.57 8.87 -2.60
N ASP A 24 -9.90 8.47 -3.66
CA ASP A 24 -8.46 8.49 -3.78
C ASP A 24 -7.97 9.92 -3.43
N LEU A 25 -7.56 10.16 -2.18
CA LEU A 25 -6.91 11.43 -1.83
C LEU A 25 -5.47 11.39 -2.33
N HIS A 26 -5.14 12.30 -3.25
CA HIS A 26 -3.79 12.53 -3.74
C HIS A 26 -3.28 13.88 -3.24
N ILE A 27 -2.21 13.84 -2.44
CA ILE A 27 -1.52 15.02 -1.92
C ILE A 27 -0.18 15.12 -2.64
N HIS A 28 0.12 16.29 -3.22
CA HIS A 28 1.40 16.58 -3.84
C HIS A 28 2.05 17.77 -3.14
N PHE A 29 3.31 17.61 -2.72
CA PHE A 29 4.09 18.65 -2.05
C PHE A 29 5.55 18.58 -2.49
N GLY A 30 5.97 19.53 -3.33
CA GLY A 30 7.30 19.54 -3.95
C GLY A 30 7.55 18.25 -4.74
N ASP A 31 8.61 17.52 -4.40
CA ASP A 31 8.95 16.25 -5.04
C ASP A 31 8.30 15.02 -4.38
N THR A 32 7.36 15.24 -3.47
CA THR A 32 6.66 14.17 -2.75
C THR A 32 5.22 14.05 -3.23
N SER A 33 4.77 12.82 -3.46
CA SER A 33 3.35 12.53 -3.71
C SER A 33 2.89 11.42 -2.78
N LEU A 34 1.69 11.58 -2.22
CA LEU A 34 1.04 10.62 -1.34
C LEU A 34 -0.37 10.32 -1.85
N TYR A 35 -0.72 9.05 -1.91
CA TYR A 35 -1.99 8.55 -2.41
C TYR A 35 -2.63 7.71 -1.32
N THR A 36 -3.87 8.00 -0.96
CA THR A 36 -4.67 7.12 -0.07
C THR A 36 -5.63 6.32 -0.91
N ARG A 37 -5.77 5.02 -0.60
CA ARG A 37 -6.59 4.05 -1.34
C ARG A 37 -6.49 4.17 -2.87
N PRO A 38 -5.28 4.26 -3.46
CA PRO A 38 -5.14 4.48 -4.90
C PRO A 38 -5.74 3.31 -5.71
N ARG A 39 -6.60 3.62 -6.67
CA ARG A 39 -7.09 2.66 -7.67
C ARG A 39 -6.01 2.24 -8.66
N LYS A 40 -5.07 3.14 -8.96
CA LYS A 40 -3.90 2.90 -9.80
C LYS A 40 -2.65 3.31 -9.05
N LEU A 41 -1.66 2.41 -9.01
CA LEU A 41 -0.35 2.72 -8.46
C LEU A 41 0.44 3.67 -9.40
N PRO A 42 1.23 4.59 -8.82
CA PRO A 42 2.26 5.32 -9.54
C PRO A 42 3.18 4.38 -10.34
N ASP A 43 3.56 4.78 -11.56
CA ASP A 43 4.33 3.94 -12.48
C ASP A 43 5.76 3.62 -11.95
N ASP A 44 6.25 4.40 -11.00
CA ASP A 44 7.53 4.23 -10.31
C ASP A 44 7.50 3.16 -9.19
N LEU A 45 6.31 2.69 -8.78
CA LEU A 45 6.15 1.61 -7.81
C LEU A 45 6.04 0.25 -8.51
N PRO A 46 6.79 -0.78 -8.06
CA PRO A 46 6.85 -2.05 -8.76
C PRO A 46 5.58 -2.87 -8.47
N GLN A 47 4.65 -2.91 -9.43
CA GLN A 47 3.33 -3.54 -9.27
C GLN A 47 3.40 -5.05 -9.01
N ASN A 48 4.49 -5.72 -9.43
CA ASN A 48 4.74 -7.14 -9.17
C ASN A 48 4.95 -7.45 -7.67
N PHE A 49 5.16 -6.43 -6.83
CA PHE A 49 5.27 -6.57 -5.38
C PHE A 49 3.94 -6.43 -4.63
N LEU A 50 2.81 -6.29 -5.32
CA LEU A 50 1.50 -6.38 -4.69
C LEU A 50 1.30 -7.79 -4.09
N TYR A 51 0.98 -7.88 -2.79
CA TYR A 51 0.67 -9.15 -2.16
C TYR A 51 -0.73 -9.59 -2.61
N LYS A 52 -0.83 -10.69 -3.38
CA LYS A 52 -2.11 -11.28 -3.84
C LYS A 52 -3.15 -10.29 -4.44
N LYS A 53 -2.70 -9.13 -4.94
CA LYS A 53 -3.56 -8.01 -5.40
C LYS A 53 -4.46 -7.43 -4.29
N GLU A 54 -4.04 -7.51 -3.03
CA GLU A 54 -4.70 -6.85 -1.92
C GLU A 54 -4.78 -5.33 -2.14
N PRO A 55 -5.87 -4.67 -1.69
CA PRO A 55 -6.01 -3.23 -1.82
C PRO A 55 -4.86 -2.47 -1.16
N VAL A 56 -4.33 -1.49 -1.88
CA VAL A 56 -3.32 -0.59 -1.36
C VAL A 56 -4.03 0.49 -0.54
N LEU A 57 -3.68 0.60 0.73
CA LEU A 57 -4.24 1.60 1.64
C LEU A 57 -3.57 2.95 1.45
N MET A 58 -2.26 2.93 1.17
CA MET A 58 -1.47 4.12 0.95
C MET A 58 -0.31 3.80 0.00
N ALA A 59 -0.02 4.72 -0.90
CA ALA A 59 1.19 4.72 -1.69
C ALA A 59 1.85 6.10 -1.62
N GLY A 60 3.14 6.17 -1.86
CA GLY A 60 3.83 7.45 -1.95
C GLY A 60 5.12 7.34 -2.73
N ASN A 61 5.56 8.46 -3.28
CA ASN A 61 6.86 8.60 -3.88
C ASN A 61 7.54 9.89 -3.42
N TYR A 62 8.87 9.85 -3.44
CA TYR A 62 9.75 10.95 -3.08
C TYR A 62 10.88 11.04 -4.11
N GLY A 63 10.98 12.18 -4.77
CA GLY A 63 12.13 12.58 -5.58
C GLY A 63 13.04 13.55 -4.82
N SER A 64 14.32 13.61 -5.19
CA SER A 64 15.28 14.58 -4.62
C SER A 64 15.23 15.97 -5.27
N GLY A 65 14.27 16.22 -6.18
CA GLY A 65 14.15 17.47 -6.95
C GLY A 65 15.18 17.67 -8.05
N ARG A 66 16.14 16.74 -8.18
CA ARG A 66 17.17 16.77 -9.22
C ARG A 66 16.67 16.03 -10.46
N TYR A 67 16.82 16.67 -11.62
CA TYR A 67 16.48 16.07 -12.91
C TYR A 67 17.27 14.76 -13.12
N GLY A 68 16.58 13.68 -13.49
CA GLY A 68 17.20 12.37 -13.76
C GLY A 68 17.38 11.43 -12.56
N PHE A 69 16.95 11.80 -11.35
CA PHE A 69 16.96 10.87 -10.21
C PHE A 69 15.69 10.02 -10.17
N ASN A 70 15.89 8.71 -9.99
CA ASN A 70 14.80 7.77 -9.78
C ASN A 70 14.13 8.05 -8.42
N ARG A 71 12.79 8.01 -8.39
CA ARG A 71 12.01 8.24 -7.17
C ARG A 71 12.10 7.04 -6.23
N GLN A 72 12.18 7.32 -4.94
CA GLN A 72 11.95 6.35 -3.88
C GLN A 72 10.45 6.27 -3.62
N GLY A 73 9.98 5.16 -3.09
CA GLY A 73 8.56 5.00 -2.86
C GLY A 73 8.22 4.04 -1.74
N ILE A 74 6.98 4.15 -1.32
CA ILE A 74 6.38 3.37 -0.25
C ILE A 74 4.99 2.90 -0.68
N MET A 75 4.63 1.71 -0.27
CA MET A 75 3.28 1.17 -0.40
C MET A 75 2.89 0.45 0.88
N ILE A 76 1.63 0.59 1.29
CA ILE A 76 1.07 -0.05 2.48
C ILE A 76 -0.17 -0.84 2.07
N GLN A 77 -0.18 -2.12 2.41
CA GLN A 77 -1.32 -3.04 2.28
C GLN A 77 -1.66 -3.64 3.64
N GLN A 78 -2.82 -4.25 3.73
CA GLN A 78 -3.23 -5.09 4.86
C GLN A 78 -3.67 -6.45 4.33
N SER A 79 -3.38 -7.50 5.10
CA SER A 79 -3.80 -8.87 4.80
C SER A 79 -4.32 -9.54 6.07
N GLN A 80 -5.26 -10.47 5.91
CA GLN A 80 -5.72 -11.35 6.99
C GLN A 80 -4.91 -12.64 7.10
N ASP A 81 -4.00 -12.88 6.14
CA ASP A 81 -3.12 -14.04 6.16
C ASP A 81 -2.07 -13.92 7.27
N SER A 82 -1.50 -15.06 7.67
CA SER A 82 -0.43 -15.09 8.65
C SER A 82 0.84 -14.39 8.13
N ILE A 83 1.67 -13.89 9.05
CA ILE A 83 3.00 -13.36 8.71
C ILE A 83 3.82 -14.38 7.92
N ASP A 84 3.76 -15.66 8.29
CA ASP A 84 4.55 -16.71 7.66
C ASP A 84 4.14 -16.94 6.20
N ASP A 85 2.83 -16.93 5.91
CA ASP A 85 2.33 -17.02 4.53
C ASP A 85 2.80 -15.84 3.68
N ILE A 86 2.77 -14.64 4.26
CA ILE A 86 3.22 -13.42 3.59
C ILE A 86 4.73 -13.45 3.36
N LEU A 87 5.53 -13.88 4.33
CA LEU A 87 6.98 -14.03 4.19
C LEU A 87 7.33 -15.03 3.08
N GLN A 88 6.70 -16.20 3.08
CA GLN A 88 6.93 -17.22 2.06
C GLN A 88 6.56 -16.72 0.67
N TYR A 89 5.48 -15.93 0.54
CA TYR A 89 5.13 -15.29 -0.72
C TYR A 89 6.25 -14.40 -1.23
N TYR A 90 6.77 -13.50 -0.39
CA TYR A 90 7.83 -12.58 -0.80
C TYR A 90 9.15 -13.29 -1.08
N GLN A 91 9.50 -14.32 -0.32
CA GLN A 91 10.68 -15.15 -0.61
C GLN A 91 10.57 -15.82 -1.98
N LYS A 92 9.40 -16.41 -2.30
CA LYS A 92 9.15 -17.01 -3.62
C LYS A 92 9.15 -15.96 -4.73
N LEU A 93 8.58 -14.78 -4.49
CA LEU A 93 8.63 -13.66 -5.42
C LEU A 93 10.08 -13.24 -5.70
N PHE A 94 10.88 -13.00 -4.66
CA PHE A 94 12.28 -12.61 -4.83
C PHE A 94 13.06 -13.68 -5.61
N ALA A 95 12.89 -14.95 -5.28
CA ALA A 95 13.54 -16.04 -6.00
C ALA A 95 13.11 -16.11 -7.48
N ARG A 96 11.83 -15.91 -7.79
CA ARG A 96 11.31 -15.95 -9.17
C ARG A 96 11.82 -14.80 -10.03
N GLU A 97 12.04 -13.64 -9.42
CA GLU A 97 12.44 -12.41 -10.13
C GLU A 97 13.97 -12.23 -10.15
N ASP A 98 14.74 -13.22 -9.67
CA ASP A 98 16.20 -13.16 -9.49
C ASP A 98 16.69 -12.05 -8.54
N TRP A 99 15.89 -11.73 -7.51
CA TRP A 99 16.28 -10.80 -6.46
C TRP A 99 17.01 -11.54 -5.34
N GLN A 100 18.15 -10.99 -4.93
CA GLN A 100 18.93 -11.52 -3.83
C GLN A 100 18.45 -10.92 -2.51
N ILE A 101 18.03 -11.75 -1.57
CA ILE A 101 17.77 -11.29 -0.19
C ILE A 101 19.12 -10.97 0.46
N ILE A 102 19.31 -9.70 0.82
CA ILE A 102 20.55 -9.18 1.43
C ILE A 102 20.43 -8.96 2.94
N GLN A 103 19.19 -8.88 3.46
CA GLN A 103 18.94 -8.80 4.89
C GLN A 103 17.59 -9.44 5.24
N SER A 104 17.55 -10.13 6.37
CA SER A 104 16.30 -10.63 6.97
C SER A 104 16.34 -10.38 8.48
N VAL A 105 15.22 -9.89 9.02
CA VAL A 105 15.01 -9.71 10.46
C VAL A 105 13.70 -10.37 10.83
N GLN A 106 13.71 -11.20 11.86
CA GLN A 106 12.51 -11.82 12.40
C GLN A 106 12.56 -11.70 13.93
N ASN A 107 11.60 -11.00 14.50
CA ASN A 107 11.39 -10.92 15.94
C ASN A 107 9.89 -10.83 16.25
N SER A 108 9.52 -10.85 17.53
CA SER A 108 8.12 -10.91 17.97
C SER A 108 7.25 -9.71 17.54
N THR A 109 7.83 -8.63 17.04
CA THR A 109 7.10 -7.39 16.71
C THR A 109 7.19 -7.00 15.24
N VAL A 110 8.24 -7.43 14.55
CA VAL A 110 8.50 -7.06 13.16
C VAL A 110 9.22 -8.17 12.43
N HIS A 111 8.75 -8.45 11.23
CA HIS A 111 9.45 -9.28 10.26
C HIS A 111 9.82 -8.41 9.07
N MET A 112 11.04 -8.57 8.56
CA MET A 112 11.57 -7.75 7.48
C MET A 112 12.37 -8.61 6.52
N LEU A 113 12.20 -8.35 5.23
CA LEU A 113 13.03 -8.85 4.15
C LEU A 113 13.52 -7.65 3.33
N MET A 114 14.82 -7.55 3.12
CA MET A 114 15.42 -6.62 2.16
C MET A 114 16.05 -7.42 1.04
N ALA A 115 15.73 -7.07 -0.20
CA ALA A 115 16.27 -7.70 -1.38
C ALA A 115 16.79 -6.69 -2.40
N GLU A 116 17.80 -7.10 -3.15
CA GLU A 116 18.42 -6.35 -4.23
C GLU A 116 18.14 -7.04 -5.58
N SER A 117 17.71 -6.27 -6.57
CA SER A 117 17.55 -6.75 -7.96
C SER A 117 18.89 -6.83 -8.69
N PRO A 118 18.98 -7.52 -9.84
CA PRO A 118 20.17 -7.50 -10.70
C PRO A 118 20.57 -6.08 -11.15
N SER A 119 19.59 -5.17 -11.25
CA SER A 119 19.77 -3.75 -11.56
C SER A 119 20.02 -2.86 -10.32
N ARG A 120 20.43 -3.45 -9.19
CA ARG A 120 20.73 -2.77 -7.92
C ARG A 120 19.57 -2.01 -7.29
N ARG A 121 18.32 -2.32 -7.67
CA ARG A 121 17.14 -1.75 -7.01
C ARG A 121 16.94 -2.48 -5.69
N LEU A 122 16.67 -1.72 -4.63
CA LEU A 122 16.39 -2.26 -3.31
C LEU A 122 14.90 -2.25 -3.04
N VAL A 123 14.38 -3.36 -2.50
CA VAL A 123 13.04 -3.45 -1.95
C VAL A 123 13.12 -3.97 -0.53
N THR A 124 12.44 -3.29 0.39
CA THR A 124 12.29 -3.74 1.77
C THR A 124 10.83 -3.99 2.06
N VAL A 125 10.50 -5.21 2.42
CA VAL A 125 9.17 -5.62 2.90
C VAL A 125 9.23 -5.67 4.42
N VAL A 126 8.30 -4.99 5.08
CA VAL A 126 8.16 -4.96 6.54
C VAL A 126 6.76 -5.41 6.90
N LEU A 127 6.66 -6.41 7.76
CA LEU A 127 5.42 -7.00 8.25
C LEU A 127 5.28 -6.71 9.75
N ARG A 128 4.10 -6.26 10.16
CA ARG A 128 3.77 -5.98 11.58
C ARG A 128 2.32 -6.32 11.89
N GLY A 129 2.06 -6.71 13.14
CA GLY A 129 0.73 -7.09 13.63
C GLY A 129 0.43 -8.57 13.44
N GLU A 130 -0.71 -9.04 13.96
CA GLU A 130 -1.12 -10.46 13.90
C GLU A 130 -2.23 -10.68 12.88
N ALA A 131 -3.34 -9.95 12.98
CA ALA A 131 -4.36 -9.84 11.94
C ALA A 131 -5.22 -8.57 12.21
N PRO A 132 -5.38 -7.66 11.23
CA PRO A 132 -4.74 -7.68 9.91
C PRO A 132 -3.23 -7.39 10.01
N VAL A 133 -2.41 -8.19 9.31
CA VAL A 133 -0.99 -7.92 9.14
C VAL A 133 -0.82 -6.72 8.22
N GLN A 134 -0.06 -5.73 8.68
CA GLN A 134 0.32 -4.59 7.86
C GLN A 134 1.57 -4.94 7.05
N ILE A 135 1.48 -4.81 5.72
CA ILE A 135 2.55 -5.04 4.77
C ILE A 135 3.03 -3.68 4.27
N LYS A 136 4.24 -3.26 4.65
CA LYS A 136 4.88 -2.06 4.11
C LYS A 136 5.97 -2.46 3.14
N ILE A 137 5.94 -1.87 1.95
CA ILE A 137 6.93 -2.09 0.92
C ILE A 137 7.60 -0.77 0.64
N TYR A 138 8.91 -0.71 0.83
CA TYR A 138 9.75 0.41 0.47
C TYR A 138 10.53 0.04 -0.77
N ASN A 139 10.53 0.89 -1.79
CA ASN A 139 11.42 0.73 -2.93
C ASN A 139 12.42 1.89 -2.98
N LYS A 140 13.68 1.53 -3.16
CA LYS A 140 14.75 2.48 -3.43
C LYS A 140 15.37 2.08 -4.77
N PRO A 141 15.40 2.97 -5.76
CA PRO A 141 16.08 2.70 -7.01
C PRO A 141 17.57 2.54 -6.76
N GLY A 142 18.24 1.71 -7.57
CA GLY A 142 19.69 1.60 -7.52
C GLY A 142 20.31 2.95 -7.84
N ASN A 143 21.47 3.22 -7.23
CA ASN A 143 22.30 4.34 -7.66
C ASN A 143 22.76 4.01 -9.09
N LEU A 144 22.19 4.73 -10.06
CA LEU A 144 22.88 4.93 -11.32
C LEU A 144 23.99 5.94 -10.96
N PHE A 145 25.23 5.47 -10.93
CA PHE A 145 26.46 6.21 -10.59
C PHE A 145 26.77 6.36 -9.09
#